data_AF-A0A1Y2MWF0-F1
#
_entry.id   AF-A0A1Y2MWF0-F1
#
_cell.length_a   1.000
_cell.length_b   1.000
_cell.length_c   1.000
_cell.angle_alpha   90.00
_cell.angle_beta   90.00
_cell.angle_gamma   90.00
#
_symmetry.space_group_name_H-M   'P 1'
#
loop_
_entity.id
_entity.type
_entity.pdbx_description
1 polymer ?
#
loop_
_entity_poly.entity_id
_entity_poly.type
_entity_poly.pdbx_seq_one_letter_code
_entity_poly.pdbx_strand_id
1 'polypeptide(L)'
;MAWVHDTGYAPAYDHTGYPVSVLLDGTETASSSARTASEVIGWRSACECGWRGMQFYPRSEWLSRTGSAPDGVDGWETGTAAFAEWERHLDRVLPELAVYDLAKQLADVEERLHAAVQAARFAGLSWLRLGAVAGTTQNLAVRRWGPTGQHLRAAAPEWPPGS
;
A
#
# COMPACT_ATOMS: atom_id res chain seq x y z
N MET A 1 -13.65 10.01 -0.43
CA MET A 1 -13.45 8.76 -1.21
C MET A 1 -13.29 7.60 -0.22
N ALA A 2 -13.27 6.34 -0.64
CA ALA A 2 -12.82 5.24 0.23
C ALA A 2 -11.40 4.83 -0.18
N TRP A 3 -10.57 4.45 0.79
CA TRP A 3 -9.16 4.14 0.63
C TRP A 3 -8.92 2.69 1.00
N VAL A 4 -8.22 1.95 0.14
CA VAL A 4 -7.90 0.55 0.35
C VAL A 4 -6.41 0.36 0.11
N HIS A 5 -5.75 -0.38 1.00
CA HIS A 5 -4.35 -0.75 0.81
C HIS A 5 -4.27 -2.00 -0.05
N ASP A 6 -4.43 -1.82 -1.36
CA ASP A 6 -4.60 -2.91 -2.32
C ASP A 6 -3.27 -3.55 -2.72
N THR A 7 -2.68 -4.33 -1.81
CA THR A 7 -1.46 -5.10 -2.06
C THR A 7 -1.71 -6.60 -2.21
N GLY A 8 -2.97 -7.04 -2.09
CA GLY A 8 -3.36 -8.45 -2.05
C GLY A 8 -3.16 -9.09 -0.66
N TYR A 9 -2.85 -8.30 0.36
CA TYR A 9 -2.81 -8.77 1.74
C TYR A 9 -4.22 -8.77 2.32
N ALA A 10 -4.84 -9.95 2.42
CA ALA A 10 -6.26 -10.08 2.73
C ALA A 10 -6.71 -9.29 3.98
N PRO A 11 -5.99 -9.30 5.12
CA PRO A 11 -6.40 -8.52 6.30
C PRO A 11 -6.46 -7.00 6.10
N ALA A 12 -5.75 -6.45 5.10
CA ALA A 12 -5.83 -5.02 4.81
C ALA A 12 -7.20 -4.60 4.25
N TYR A 13 -7.96 -5.52 3.65
CA TYR A 13 -9.29 -5.22 3.12
C TYR A 13 -10.35 -4.97 4.21
N ASP A 14 -10.13 -5.48 5.44
CA ASP A 14 -10.99 -5.19 6.60
C ASP A 14 -10.71 -3.80 7.22
N HIS A 15 -9.76 -3.06 6.65
CA HIS A 15 -9.33 -1.76 7.12
C HIS A 15 -9.51 -0.66 6.07
N THR A 16 -10.59 -0.70 5.30
CA THR A 16 -10.93 0.38 4.37
C THR A 16 -11.07 1.71 5.11
N GLY A 17 -10.30 2.70 4.66
CA GLY A 17 -10.29 4.06 5.20
C GLY A 17 -11.22 4.99 4.45
N TYR A 18 -11.63 6.09 5.08
CA TYR A 18 -12.38 7.15 4.42
C TYR A 18 -12.38 8.42 5.27
N PRO A 19 -12.58 9.61 4.68
CA PRO A 19 -12.92 10.79 5.45
C PRO A 19 -14.39 10.70 5.86
N VAL A 20 -14.64 10.66 7.17
CA VAL A 20 -15.99 10.70 7.72
C VAL A 20 -16.44 12.14 7.93
N SER A 21 -17.68 12.45 7.56
CA SER A 21 -18.26 13.78 7.80
C SER A 21 -18.79 13.85 9.22
N VAL A 22 -18.43 14.90 9.96
CA VAL A 22 -18.94 15.19 11.30
C VAL A 22 -20.04 16.25 11.17
N LEU A 23 -21.22 15.94 11.69
CA LEU A 23 -22.39 16.80 11.66
C LEU A 23 -22.44 17.71 12.89
N LEU A 24 -23.28 18.76 12.82
CA LEU A 24 -23.45 19.74 13.89
C LEU A 24 -23.92 19.12 15.22
N ASP A 25 -24.70 18.04 15.17
CA ASP A 25 -25.17 17.30 16.34
C ASP A 25 -24.10 16.34 16.91
N GLY A 26 -22.89 16.33 16.34
CA GLY A 26 -21.78 15.49 16.73
C GLY A 26 -21.82 14.08 16.15
N THR A 27 -22.84 13.73 15.36
CA THR A 27 -22.90 12.43 14.69
C THR A 27 -21.97 12.39 13.49
N GLU A 28 -21.58 11.17 13.11
CA GLU A 28 -20.68 10.92 11.99
C GLU A 28 -21.43 10.17 10.88
N THR A 29 -21.16 10.55 9.63
CA THR A 29 -21.70 9.86 8.46
C THR A 29 -20.66 9.76 7.35
N ALA A 30 -20.56 8.56 6.75
CA ALA A 30 -19.83 8.32 5.52
C ALA A 30 -20.67 8.67 4.27
N SER A 31 -21.99 8.88 4.44
CA SER A 31 -22.91 9.20 3.35
C SER A 31 -23.25 10.70 3.33
N SER A 32 -23.08 11.32 2.16
CA SER A 32 -23.51 12.70 1.92
C SER A 32 -24.87 12.71 1.21
N SER A 33 -25.78 13.52 1.71
CA SER A 33 -27.06 13.88 1.12
C SER A 33 -27.16 15.41 1.12
N ALA A 34 -28.06 15.99 0.33
CA ALA A 34 -28.26 17.45 0.32
C ALA A 34 -28.57 18.02 1.73
N ARG A 35 -29.25 17.22 2.58
CA ARG A 35 -29.55 17.57 3.97
C ARG A 35 -28.31 17.52 4.86
N THR A 36 -27.55 16.43 4.80
CA THR A 36 -26.33 16.32 5.62
C THR A 36 -25.26 17.29 5.17
N ALA A 37 -25.23 17.69 3.90
CA ALA A 37 -24.28 18.66 3.36
C ALA A 37 -24.35 20.03 4.03
N SER A 38 -25.52 20.51 4.48
CA SER A 38 -25.64 21.76 5.26
C SER A 38 -25.27 21.58 6.73
N GLU A 39 -25.34 20.36 7.24
CA GLU A 39 -25.10 20.02 8.65
C GLU A 39 -23.62 19.66 8.92
N VAL A 40 -22.83 19.36 7.89
CA VAL A 40 -21.40 19.06 8.02
C VAL A 40 -20.63 20.28 8.58
N ILE A 41 -19.98 20.07 9.73
CA ILE A 41 -19.09 21.04 10.38
C ILE A 41 -17.60 20.78 10.12
N GLY A 42 -17.26 19.59 9.60
CA GLY A 42 -15.90 19.22 9.23
C GLY A 42 -15.76 17.71 9.00
N TRP A 43 -14.53 17.25 8.95
CA TRP A 43 -14.21 15.84 8.67
C TRP A 43 -13.10 15.31 9.57
N ARG A 44 -13.02 13.99 9.65
CA ARG A 44 -11.92 13.24 10.28
C ARG A 44 -11.58 12.03 9.43
N SER A 45 -10.40 11.46 9.62
CA SER A 45 -10.13 10.12 9.12
C SER A 45 -10.95 9.07 9.88
N ALA A 46 -11.40 8.03 9.20
CA ALA A 46 -12.05 6.87 9.80
C ALA A 46 -11.62 5.59 9.10
N CYS A 47 -11.86 4.47 9.76
CA CYS A 47 -11.62 3.12 9.26
C CYS A 47 -12.83 2.23 9.56
N GLU A 48 -13.12 1.26 8.68
CA GLU A 48 -14.21 0.29 8.86
C GLU A 48 -14.08 -0.54 10.15
N CYS A 49 -12.86 -0.78 10.64
CA CYS A 49 -12.61 -1.46 11.91
C CYS A 49 -13.08 -0.67 13.16
N GLY A 50 -13.66 0.52 12.98
CA GLY A 50 -14.18 1.38 14.04
C GLY A 50 -13.21 2.45 14.53
N TRP A 51 -11.96 2.45 14.04
CA TRP A 51 -10.99 3.49 14.39
C TRP A 51 -11.38 4.87 13.85
N ARG A 52 -11.02 5.92 14.59
CA ARG A 52 -11.25 7.33 14.26
C ARG A 52 -9.97 8.13 14.45
N GLY A 53 -9.67 8.97 13.46
CA GLY A 53 -8.55 9.88 13.44
C GLY A 53 -8.67 10.99 14.48
N MET A 54 -7.52 11.46 14.95
CA MET A 54 -7.46 12.47 16.01
C MET A 54 -7.57 13.88 15.44
N GLN A 55 -7.07 14.13 14.23
CA GLN A 55 -7.19 15.45 13.61
C GLN A 55 -8.63 15.70 13.17
N PHE A 56 -9.11 16.90 13.46
CA PHE A 56 -10.34 17.44 12.90
C PHE A 56 -9.99 18.45 11.82
N TYR A 57 -10.68 18.36 10.69
CA TYR A 57 -10.56 19.28 9.58
C TYR A 57 -11.84 20.11 9.52
N PRO A 58 -11.88 21.31 10.13
CA PRO A 58 -13.10 22.09 10.23
C PRO A 58 -13.46 22.66 8.85
N ARG A 59 -14.75 22.62 8.51
CA ARG A 59 -15.26 23.16 7.24
C ARG A 59 -15.04 24.66 7.09
N SER A 60 -14.90 25.39 8.20
CA SER A 60 -14.57 26.82 8.19
C SER A 60 -13.19 27.11 7.60
N GLU A 61 -12.26 26.15 7.66
CA GLU A 61 -10.91 26.26 7.10
C GLU A 61 -10.79 25.53 5.76
N TRP A 62 -11.52 24.41 5.63
CA TRP A 62 -11.52 23.54 4.46
C TRP A 62 -12.88 23.61 3.77
N LEU A 63 -13.05 24.56 2.85
CA LEU A 63 -14.34 24.83 2.24
C LEU A 63 -14.82 23.67 1.37
N SER A 64 -16.05 23.23 1.60
CA SER A 64 -16.76 22.28 0.75
C SER A 64 -18.19 22.74 0.49
N ARG A 65 -18.61 22.72 -0.78
CA ARG A 65 -19.98 23.07 -1.20
C ARG A 65 -20.93 21.88 -1.15
N THR A 66 -20.40 20.66 -1.28
CA THR A 66 -21.17 19.42 -1.35
C THR A 66 -21.30 18.74 0.01
N GLY A 67 -20.56 19.19 1.02
CA GLY A 67 -20.45 18.53 2.32
C GLY A 67 -19.47 17.36 2.32
N SER A 68 -19.01 16.91 1.15
CA SER A 68 -17.92 15.93 1.03
C SER A 68 -16.59 16.56 1.45
N ALA A 69 -15.67 15.76 1.98
CA ALA A 69 -14.31 16.22 2.26
C ALA A 69 -13.67 16.75 0.97
N PRO A 70 -13.08 17.97 0.98
CA PRO A 70 -12.31 18.45 -0.15
C PRO A 70 -10.99 17.68 -0.28
N ASP A 71 -10.37 17.70 -1.45
CA ASP A 71 -9.16 16.91 -1.75
C ASP A 71 -8.00 17.16 -0.77
N GLY A 72 -7.84 18.40 -0.30
CA GLY A 72 -6.83 18.73 0.71
C GLY A 72 -7.07 18.13 2.10
N VAL A 73 -8.30 17.69 2.39
CA VAL A 73 -8.66 16.94 3.61
C VAL A 73 -8.64 15.44 3.36
N ASP A 74 -9.18 14.98 2.22
CA ASP A 74 -9.14 13.57 1.82
C ASP A 74 -7.67 13.10 1.76
N GLY A 75 -6.84 13.79 0.99
CA GLY A 75 -5.38 13.64 1.01
C GLY A 75 -4.84 12.36 0.38
N TRP A 76 -5.69 11.55 -0.26
CA TRP A 76 -5.31 10.30 -0.94
C TRP A 76 -4.23 10.51 -2.00
N GLU A 77 -4.43 11.45 -2.93
CA GLU A 77 -3.50 11.65 -4.05
C GLU A 77 -2.12 12.16 -3.61
N THR A 78 -2.07 12.85 -2.47
CA THR A 78 -0.85 13.49 -1.96
C THR A 78 -0.18 12.70 -0.83
N GLY A 79 -0.82 11.67 -0.28
CA GLY A 79 -0.29 10.96 0.89
C GLY A 79 -0.34 11.81 2.17
N THR A 80 -1.35 12.66 2.35
CA THR A 80 -1.41 13.65 3.45
C THR A 80 -2.75 13.67 4.18
N ALA A 81 -2.91 14.58 5.15
CA ALA A 81 -4.16 14.86 5.85
C ALA A 81 -4.82 13.59 6.43
N ALA A 82 -6.12 13.41 6.20
CA ALA A 82 -6.87 12.29 6.77
C ALA A 82 -6.34 10.94 6.26
N PHE A 83 -6.00 10.84 4.97
CA PHE A 83 -5.39 9.64 4.41
C PHE A 83 -4.10 9.23 5.13
N ALA A 84 -3.18 10.16 5.38
CA ALA A 84 -1.93 9.85 6.07
C ALA A 84 -2.15 9.41 7.54
N GLU A 85 -3.21 9.87 8.20
CA GLU A 85 -3.59 9.34 9.52
C GLU A 85 -4.09 7.89 9.43
N TRP A 86 -4.88 7.57 8.40
CA TRP A 86 -5.33 6.21 8.15
C TRP A 86 -4.16 5.26 7.83
N GLU A 87 -3.18 5.67 7.01
CA GLU A 87 -1.98 4.86 6.75
C GLU A 87 -1.21 4.55 8.04
N ARG A 88 -0.99 5.56 8.90
CA ARG A 88 -0.36 5.35 10.22
C ARG A 88 -1.18 4.44 11.12
N HIS A 89 -2.50 4.44 10.98
CA HIS A 89 -3.35 3.51 11.69
C HIS A 89 -3.12 2.08 11.19
N LEU A 90 -3.05 1.85 9.87
CA LEU A 90 -2.73 0.54 9.28
C LEU A 90 -1.41 0.00 9.84
N ASP A 91 -0.35 0.82 9.84
CA ASP A 91 0.97 0.43 10.37
C ASP A 91 0.89 -0.08 11.83
N ARG A 92 -0.04 0.46 12.62
CA ARG A 92 -0.20 0.11 14.03
C ARG A 92 -1.03 -1.15 14.23
N VAL A 93 -2.08 -1.35 13.42
CA VAL A 93 -3.04 -2.45 13.62
C VAL A 93 -2.72 -3.68 12.78
N LEU A 94 -1.94 -3.52 11.71
CA LEU A 94 -1.42 -4.58 10.85
C LEU A 94 0.12 -4.43 10.75
N PRO A 95 0.89 -4.63 11.83
CA PRO A 95 2.35 -4.48 11.80
C PRO A 95 3.03 -5.41 10.79
N GLU A 96 2.40 -6.53 10.43
CA GLU A 96 2.85 -7.47 9.41
C GLU A 96 2.62 -6.99 7.97
N LEU A 97 1.78 -5.97 7.74
CA LEU A 97 1.51 -5.43 6.41
C LEU A 97 2.80 -4.90 5.76
N ALA A 98 3.62 -4.16 6.53
CA ALA A 98 4.90 -3.67 6.06
C ALA A 98 5.85 -4.81 5.65
N VAL A 99 5.81 -5.95 6.37
CA VAL A 99 6.60 -7.14 6.03
C VAL A 99 6.10 -7.77 4.74
N TYR A 100 4.79 -7.89 4.58
CA TYR A 100 4.17 -8.40 3.36
C TYR A 100 4.52 -7.55 2.14
N ASP A 101 4.38 -6.23 2.24
CA ASP A 101 4.66 -5.30 1.16
C ASP A 101 6.14 -5.35 0.76
N LEU A 102 7.05 -5.35 1.73
CA LEU A 102 8.48 -5.49 1.47
C LEU A 102 8.82 -6.86 0.86
N ALA A 103 8.14 -7.94 1.26
CA ALA A 103 8.33 -9.25 0.68
C ALA A 103 7.88 -9.31 -0.79
N LYS A 104 6.75 -8.67 -1.12
CA LYS A 104 6.30 -8.54 -2.52
C LYS A 104 7.25 -7.70 -3.36
N GLN A 105 7.64 -6.53 -2.86
CA GLN A 105 8.62 -5.68 -3.55
C GLN A 105 9.94 -6.42 -3.77
N LEU A 106 10.41 -7.20 -2.78
CA LEU A 106 11.59 -8.02 -2.92
C LEU A 106 11.41 -9.07 -4.02
N ALA A 107 10.29 -9.79 -4.05
CA ALA A 107 10.00 -10.78 -5.09
C ALA A 107 10.04 -10.16 -6.50
N ASP A 108 9.41 -9.01 -6.69
CA ASP A 108 9.39 -8.27 -7.97
C ASP A 108 10.79 -7.78 -8.38
N VAL A 109 11.58 -7.30 -7.42
CA VAL A 109 12.97 -6.90 -7.65
C VAL A 109 13.82 -8.11 -8.02
N GLU A 110 13.66 -9.24 -7.33
CA GLU A 110 14.40 -10.46 -7.62
C GLU A 110 14.05 -11.04 -9.00
N GLU A 111 12.79 -10.96 -9.43
CA GLU A 111 12.38 -11.35 -10.78
C GLU A 111 13.02 -10.46 -11.84
N ARG A 112 12.93 -9.13 -11.69
CA ARG A 112 13.57 -8.18 -12.61
C ARG A 112 15.09 -8.35 -12.64
N LEU A 113 15.72 -8.59 -11.50
CA LEU A 113 17.15 -8.90 -11.42
C LEU A 113 17.48 -10.19 -12.17
N HIS A 114 16.68 -11.25 -12.00
CA HIS A 114 16.86 -12.49 -12.74
C HIS A 114 16.77 -12.26 -14.26
N ALA A 115 15.73 -11.55 -14.72
CA ALA A 115 15.55 -11.22 -16.13
C ALA A 115 16.74 -10.42 -16.69
N ALA A 116 17.22 -9.41 -15.95
CA ALA A 116 18.39 -8.63 -16.32
C ALA A 116 19.67 -9.48 -16.41
N VAL A 117 19.88 -10.40 -15.47
CA VAL A 117 21.00 -11.34 -15.50
C VAL A 117 20.92 -12.26 -16.72
N GLN A 118 19.75 -12.80 -17.04
CA GLN A 118 19.57 -13.63 -18.24
C GLN A 118 19.85 -12.84 -19.52
N ALA A 119 19.29 -11.63 -19.65
CA ALA A 119 19.55 -10.77 -20.80
C ALA A 119 21.05 -10.47 -20.97
N ALA A 120 21.75 -10.19 -19.88
CA ALA A 120 23.19 -9.97 -19.90
C ALA A 120 23.99 -11.24 -20.23
N ARG A 121 23.52 -12.42 -19.81
CA ARG A 121 24.09 -13.71 -20.22
C ARG A 121 23.93 -13.97 -21.71
N PHE A 122 22.75 -13.69 -22.27
CA PHE A 122 22.50 -13.77 -23.72
C PHE A 122 23.38 -12.80 -24.51
N ALA A 123 23.68 -11.62 -23.96
CA ALA A 123 24.62 -10.67 -24.53
C ALA A 123 26.11 -11.07 -24.37
N GLY A 124 26.40 -12.22 -23.74
CA GLY A 124 27.75 -12.79 -23.66
C GLY A 124 28.55 -12.45 -22.40
N LEU A 125 27.99 -11.74 -21.41
CA LEU A 125 28.73 -11.41 -20.18
C LEU A 125 29.02 -12.67 -19.36
N SER A 126 30.27 -12.86 -18.92
CA SER A 126 30.64 -14.01 -18.10
C SER A 126 30.00 -13.97 -16.71
N TRP A 127 29.84 -15.13 -16.09
CA TRP A 127 29.38 -15.24 -14.69
C TRP A 127 30.29 -14.50 -13.71
N LEU A 128 31.59 -14.42 -13.99
CA LEU A 128 32.53 -13.64 -13.19
C LEU A 128 32.16 -12.14 -13.21
N ARG A 129 31.89 -11.60 -14.40
CA ARG A 129 31.51 -10.19 -14.55
C ARG A 129 30.16 -9.89 -13.92
N LEU A 130 29.18 -10.77 -14.09
CA LEU A 130 27.84 -10.61 -13.50
C LEU A 130 27.88 -10.71 -11.98
N GLY A 131 28.66 -11.64 -11.43
CA GLY A 131 28.92 -11.70 -9.99
C GLY A 131 29.48 -10.39 -9.47
N ALA A 132 30.53 -9.86 -10.11
CA ALA A 132 31.16 -8.61 -9.69
C ALA A 132 30.19 -7.42 -9.73
N VAL A 133 29.37 -7.28 -10.78
CA VAL A 133 28.37 -6.19 -10.88
C VAL A 133 27.28 -6.32 -9.81
N ALA A 134 26.87 -7.54 -9.48
CA ALA A 134 25.87 -7.80 -8.45
C ALA A 134 26.45 -7.89 -7.02
N GLY A 135 27.72 -7.53 -6.82
CA GLY A 135 28.37 -7.56 -5.51
C GLY A 135 28.55 -8.97 -4.92
N THR A 136 28.67 -10.00 -5.76
CA THR A 136 28.81 -11.40 -5.36
C THR A 136 29.95 -12.12 -6.09
N THR A 137 30.20 -13.39 -5.75
CA THR A 137 31.23 -14.19 -6.42
C THR A 137 30.68 -14.89 -7.65
N GLN A 138 31.56 -15.30 -8.58
CA GLN A 138 31.18 -16.11 -9.74
C GLN A 138 30.39 -17.36 -9.33
N ASN A 139 30.85 -18.09 -8.31
CA ASN A 139 30.22 -19.33 -7.86
C ASN A 139 28.80 -19.10 -7.32
N LEU A 140 28.58 -18.01 -6.59
CA LEU A 140 27.25 -17.63 -6.11
C LEU A 140 26.36 -17.16 -7.26
N ALA A 141 26.89 -16.42 -8.23
CA ALA A 141 26.15 -16.02 -9.42
C ALA A 141 25.67 -17.24 -10.24
N VAL A 142 26.55 -18.22 -10.46
CA VAL A 142 26.20 -19.48 -11.16
C VAL A 142 25.15 -20.26 -10.38
N ARG A 143 25.28 -20.38 -9.05
CA ARG A 143 24.28 -21.08 -8.23
C ARG A 143 22.92 -20.40 -8.26
N ARG A 144 22.90 -19.07 -8.19
CA ARG A 144 21.66 -18.28 -8.09
C ARG A 144 20.93 -18.13 -9.42
N TRP A 145 21.66 -17.93 -10.53
CA TRP A 145 21.07 -17.60 -11.83
C TRP A 145 21.45 -18.56 -12.96
N GLY A 146 22.36 -19.50 -12.72
CA GLY A 146 22.70 -20.53 -13.69
C GLY A 146 21.59 -21.58 -13.83
N PRO A 147 21.78 -22.55 -14.74
CA PRO A 147 20.75 -23.53 -15.13
C PRO A 147 20.12 -24.27 -13.92
N THR A 148 20.92 -24.57 -12.90
CA THR A 148 20.46 -25.27 -11.69
C THR A 148 19.58 -24.40 -10.79
N GLY A 149 19.80 -23.09 -10.75
CA GLY A 149 18.96 -22.15 -9.98
C GLY A 149 17.60 -21.88 -10.62
N GLN A 150 17.52 -22.04 -11.95
CA GLN A 150 16.30 -21.83 -12.73
C GLN A 150 15.25 -22.94 -12.47
N HIS A 151 15.70 -24.20 -12.29
CA HIS A 151 14.83 -25.34 -11.99
C HIS A 151 14.23 -25.32 -10.58
N LEU A 152 14.91 -24.74 -9.58
CA LEU A 152 14.42 -24.69 -8.19
C LEU A 152 13.30 -23.65 -8.00
N ARG A 153 13.27 -22.58 -8.80
CA ARG A 153 12.19 -21.57 -8.76
C ARG A 153 10.91 -22.01 -9.47
N ALA A 154 11.02 -22.81 -10.53
CA ALA A 154 9.85 -23.37 -11.22
C ALA A 154 9.07 -24.39 -10.37
N ALA A 155 9.64 -24.84 -9.25
CA ALA A 155 9.07 -25.84 -8.35
C ALA A 155 8.61 -25.26 -6.99
N ALA A 156 8.58 -23.93 -6.81
CA ALA A 156 8.11 -23.33 -5.57
C ALA A 156 6.58 -23.54 -5.42
N PRO A 157 6.09 -24.00 -4.24
CA PRO A 157 4.67 -24.25 -4.05
C PRO A 157 3.87 -22.95 -4.07
N GLU A 158 2.75 -22.96 -4.80
CA GLU A 158 1.70 -21.94 -4.73
C GLU A 158 1.17 -21.93 -3.29
N TRP A 159 1.27 -20.77 -2.62
CA TRP A 159 0.63 -20.57 -1.33
C TRP A 159 -0.89 -20.64 -1.51
N PRO A 160 -1.65 -21.40 -0.69
CA PRO A 160 -3.10 -21.45 -0.85
C PRO A 160 -3.72 -20.07 -0.58
N PRO A 161 -4.81 -19.70 -1.27
CA PRO A 161 -5.59 -18.53 -0.90
C PRO A 161 -6.10 -18.72 0.53
N GLY A 162 -5.88 -17.72 1.38
CA GLY A 162 -6.39 -17.71 2.75
C GLY A 162 -7.92 -17.84 2.74
N SER A 163 -8.42 -18.81 3.49
CA SER A 163 -9.84 -19.08 3.72
C SER A 163 -10.52 -18.00 4.53
#